data_AF-A0A173XMR9-F1
#
_entry.id   AF-A0A173XMR9-F1
#
_cell.length_a   1.000
_cell.length_b   1.000
_cell.length_c   1.000
_cell.angle_alpha   90.00
_cell.angle_beta   90.00
_cell.angle_gamma   90.00
#
_symmetry.space_group_name_H-M   'P 1'
#
loop_
_entity.id
_entity.type
_entity.pdbx_description
1 polymer ?
#
loop_
_entity_poly.entity_id
_entity_poly.type
_entity_poly.pdbx_seq_one_letter_code
_entity_poly.pdbx_strand_id
1 'polypeptide(L)'
;MSISAEYDQHYMDNFNAIIEQEKQREQARRRKKEDLYSFFELHYVPEGDYTSKIYIGCDIPAKKGKIYTFHHYQTGVEESLDALPVDFFTANNAKNYYVTANGLKKRGKRNEKNLFTLHNIVIDIDCHKYGISKKDRDNEIEKCEVYLRELFDNSLELPSPNTIVKTGRGLQLWWAIKPLSAAKLKNIYKETAAYLCDQLDEKISKQYYLNFLRVDRAASLKMAGYFRLPGTYNSKAKKWGDFAFLHEDRLNVVDFYFDKVASGKKNPIPFTNSKKYALADYREHILYALLELRRKEGWVEDGYRDTFCFILFNTILEEYGEEKADEAVRKMNRSFSHPLSEKSLKSYLSTSRKKGYKFSNQTIINYLCITKEEQDMLHFHPSSKREEEREKKRQVKRERVQLVIELAKEGRSQREIAKMSGTSQSTVCRILRDPDKALAPRKTTANKTEENQTRKKESDSKQRRNDETEKSAEKVNGEKEDKAKQKNLPCEKQVENDNTNGYENSPMINERKATDYSVIDEQDAGG
;
A
#
# COMPACT_ATOMS: atom_id res chain seq x y z
N MET A 1 -22.63 50.05 20.19
CA MET A 1 -21.50 49.36 20.85
C MET A 1 -21.95 48.25 21.80
N SER A 2 -23.21 48.13 22.22
CA SER A 2 -23.68 47.08 23.15
C SER A 2 -23.70 45.66 22.56
N ILE A 3 -24.14 45.50 21.31
CA ILE A 3 -24.51 44.20 20.71
C ILE A 3 -23.42 43.12 20.80
N SER A 4 -22.13 43.46 20.71
CA SER A 4 -21.07 42.45 20.85
C SER A 4 -20.86 41.99 22.31
N ALA A 5 -21.06 42.87 23.29
CA ALA A 5 -20.86 42.53 24.71
C ALA A 5 -21.94 41.56 25.22
N GLU A 6 -23.19 41.75 24.79
CA GLU A 6 -24.30 40.84 25.11
C GLU A 6 -24.11 39.47 24.43
N TYR A 7 -23.59 39.46 23.19
CA TYR A 7 -23.27 38.24 22.45
C TYR A 7 -22.08 37.47 23.07
N ASP A 8 -21.01 38.18 23.47
CA ASP A 8 -19.87 37.60 24.18
C ASP A 8 -20.29 37.02 25.54
N GLN A 9 -21.13 37.72 26.31
CA GLN A 9 -21.60 37.24 27.62
C GLN A 9 -22.44 35.96 27.47
N HIS A 10 -23.42 35.95 26.56
CA HIS A 10 -24.23 34.77 26.29
C HIS A 10 -23.37 33.57 25.82
N TYR A 11 -22.34 33.82 24.99
CA TYR A 11 -21.43 32.76 24.57
C TYR A 11 -20.63 32.20 25.75
N MET A 12 -20.09 33.05 26.62
CA MET A 12 -19.31 32.64 27.80
C MET A 12 -20.17 31.87 28.81
N ASP A 13 -21.41 32.27 29.06
CA ASP A 13 -22.31 31.58 30.00
C ASP A 13 -22.73 30.20 29.48
N ASN A 14 -23.06 30.09 28.20
CA ASN A 14 -23.38 28.81 27.57
C ASN A 14 -22.14 27.88 27.56
N PHE A 15 -20.95 28.44 27.28
CA PHE A 15 -19.68 27.72 27.32
C PHE A 15 -19.32 27.23 28.74
N ASN A 16 -19.57 28.04 29.78
CA ASN A 16 -19.38 27.64 31.18
C ASN A 16 -20.29 26.47 31.57
N ALA A 17 -21.53 26.43 31.07
CA ALA A 17 -22.46 25.33 31.31
C ALA A 17 -21.97 24.01 30.66
N ILE A 18 -21.41 24.07 29.45
CA ILE A 18 -20.81 22.90 28.78
C ILE A 18 -19.59 22.39 29.57
N ILE A 19 -18.74 23.30 30.08
CA ILE A 19 -17.62 22.94 30.97
C ILE A 19 -18.11 22.14 32.18
N GLU A 20 -19.19 22.56 32.84
CA GLU A 20 -19.68 21.90 34.05
C GLU A 20 -20.34 20.54 33.73
N GLN A 21 -21.00 20.44 32.57
CA GLN A 21 -21.55 19.16 32.09
C GLN A 21 -20.43 18.14 31.75
N GLU A 22 -19.36 18.55 31.07
CA GLU A 22 -18.23 17.65 30.81
C GLU A 22 -17.45 17.31 32.09
N LYS A 23 -17.34 18.21 33.09
CA LYS A 23 -16.76 17.87 34.40
C LYS A 23 -17.50 16.73 35.10
N GLN A 24 -18.83 16.73 35.05
CA GLN A 24 -19.66 15.67 35.61
C GLN A 24 -19.50 14.35 34.82
N ARG A 25 -19.43 14.43 33.48
CA ARG A 25 -19.15 13.27 32.61
C ARG A 25 -17.73 12.72 32.83
N GLU A 26 -16.71 13.56 33.02
CA GLU A 26 -15.32 13.16 33.29
C GLU A 26 -15.18 12.53 34.69
N GLN A 27 -15.90 13.03 35.71
CA GLN A 27 -16.00 12.34 37.01
C GLN A 27 -16.67 10.95 36.90
N ALA A 28 -17.63 10.77 36.00
CA ALA A 28 -18.23 9.46 35.75
C ALA A 28 -17.28 8.53 34.98
N ARG A 29 -16.56 9.03 33.95
CA ARG A 29 -15.56 8.28 33.18
C ARG A 29 -14.40 7.79 34.07
N ARG A 30 -13.86 8.65 34.94
CA ARG A 30 -12.78 8.30 35.90
C ARG A 30 -13.09 7.15 36.87
N ARG A 31 -14.38 6.77 37.03
CA ARG A 31 -14.77 5.58 37.83
C ARG A 31 -14.64 4.26 37.05
N LYS A 32 -14.35 4.31 35.74
CA LYS A 32 -14.04 3.16 34.88
C LYS A 32 -12.58 3.21 34.39
N LYS A 33 -11.67 2.74 35.24
CA LYS A 33 -10.39 2.13 34.84
C LYS A 33 -9.57 2.88 33.76
N GLU A 34 -9.43 4.20 33.89
CA GLU A 34 -8.57 5.02 33.01
C GLU A 34 -7.09 4.83 33.38
N ASP A 35 -6.55 3.63 33.15
CA ASP A 35 -5.18 3.26 33.46
C ASP A 35 -4.27 3.18 32.22
N LEU A 36 -2.94 3.16 32.46
CA LEU A 36 -1.95 3.20 31.40
C LEU A 36 -1.81 1.86 30.65
N TYR A 37 -2.21 0.74 31.25
CA TYR A 37 -2.23 -0.56 30.56
C TYR A 37 -3.32 -0.57 29.50
N SER A 38 -4.53 -0.12 29.83
CA SER A 38 -5.62 0.01 28.85
C SER A 38 -5.34 1.06 27.78
N PHE A 39 -4.50 2.07 28.05
CA PHE A 39 -3.95 2.92 26.99
C PHE A 39 -3.01 2.14 26.05
N PHE A 40 -2.14 1.26 26.57
CA PHE A 40 -1.28 0.43 25.73
C PHE A 40 -2.07 -0.60 24.91
N GLU A 41 -3.08 -1.24 25.50
CA GLU A 41 -4.02 -2.14 24.81
C GLU A 41 -4.73 -1.43 23.66
N LEU A 42 -5.35 -0.28 23.92
CA LEU A 42 -6.06 0.48 22.88
C LEU A 42 -5.11 0.98 21.80
N HIS A 43 -3.94 1.52 22.14
CA HIS A 43 -3.08 2.19 21.16
C HIS A 43 -2.06 1.29 20.44
N TYR A 44 -1.87 0.01 20.82
CA TYR A 44 -0.76 -0.80 20.28
C TYR A 44 -1.05 -2.30 20.03
N VAL A 45 -2.27 -2.65 19.63
CA VAL A 45 -2.61 -3.99 19.09
C VAL A 45 -1.72 -4.38 17.88
N PRO A 46 -1.26 -5.65 17.76
CA PRO A 46 -0.41 -6.10 16.66
C PRO A 46 -1.12 -6.23 15.30
N GLU A 47 -0.35 -6.24 14.19
CA GLU A 47 -0.85 -6.47 12.82
C GLU A 47 -0.87 -7.99 12.53
N GLY A 48 -1.82 -8.71 13.14
CA GLY A 48 -1.78 -10.19 13.17
C GLY A 48 -0.55 -10.68 13.96
N ASP A 49 0.17 -11.67 13.43
CA ASP A 49 1.39 -12.21 14.06
C ASP A 49 2.58 -11.22 14.09
N TYR A 50 2.47 -10.05 13.44
CA TYR A 50 3.55 -9.07 13.36
C TYR A 50 3.70 -8.23 14.63
N THR A 51 4.49 -8.76 15.57
CA THR A 51 4.94 -8.03 16.76
C THR A 51 5.90 -6.87 16.41
N SER A 52 5.87 -5.80 17.22
CA SER A 52 6.64 -4.57 16.99
C SER A 52 7.11 -3.96 18.31
N LYS A 53 8.22 -3.22 18.31
CA LYS A 53 8.77 -2.63 19.54
C LYS A 53 8.38 -1.17 19.69
N ILE A 54 7.57 -0.86 20.70
CA ILE A 54 7.21 0.49 21.12
C ILE A 54 8.26 0.95 22.13
N TYR A 55 8.86 2.13 21.94
CA TYR A 55 9.92 2.62 22.81
C TYR A 55 9.37 3.52 23.90
N ILE A 56 9.84 3.33 25.13
CA ILE A 56 9.62 4.24 26.25
C ILE A 56 10.95 4.89 26.62
N GLY A 57 10.96 6.21 26.71
CA GLY A 57 12.16 6.99 26.98
C GLY A 57 11.94 8.07 28.03
N CYS A 58 13.03 8.49 28.66
CA CYS A 58 13.05 9.64 29.57
C CYS A 58 14.05 10.70 29.11
N ASP A 59 13.93 11.92 29.61
CA ASP A 59 14.97 12.93 29.45
C ASP A 59 16.30 12.52 30.09
N ILE A 60 17.41 12.99 29.50
CA ILE A 60 18.76 12.81 30.04
C ILE A 60 19.13 14.08 30.82
N PRO A 61 19.25 14.05 32.17
CA PRO A 61 19.50 15.26 32.96
C PRO A 61 20.73 16.06 32.51
N ALA A 62 21.83 15.36 32.21
CA ALA A 62 23.08 15.97 31.76
C ALA A 62 23.08 16.44 30.28
N LYS A 63 22.01 16.22 29.50
CA LYS A 63 21.97 16.50 28.05
C LYS A 63 20.63 17.10 27.63
N LYS A 64 20.42 18.38 27.97
CA LYS A 64 19.24 19.21 27.68
C LYS A 64 18.62 18.90 26.30
N GLY A 65 17.37 18.46 26.30
CA GLY A 65 16.61 18.14 25.08
C GLY A 65 16.87 16.78 24.43
N LYS A 66 17.76 15.93 24.99
CA LYS A 66 17.95 14.55 24.53
C LYS A 66 17.12 13.58 25.39
N ILE A 67 16.41 12.68 24.72
CA ILE A 67 15.64 11.59 25.32
C ILE A 67 16.42 10.29 25.12
N TYR A 68 16.54 9.47 26.16
CA TYR A 68 17.13 8.15 26.14
C TYR A 68 16.03 7.08 26.23
N THR A 69 16.03 6.11 25.32
CA THR A 69 15.19 4.91 25.40
C THR A 69 15.74 3.99 26.48
N PHE A 70 14.99 3.80 27.57
CA PHE A 70 15.38 2.90 28.66
C PHE A 70 14.50 1.64 28.74
N HIS A 71 13.25 1.70 28.26
CA HIS A 71 12.36 0.55 28.19
C HIS A 71 11.71 0.39 26.81
N HIS A 72 11.09 -0.76 26.58
CA HIS A 72 10.30 -1.01 25.39
C HIS A 72 9.18 -2.01 25.69
N TYR A 73 8.00 -1.76 25.11
CA TYR A 73 6.91 -2.72 25.01
C TYR A 73 7.02 -3.47 23.68
N GLN A 74 6.65 -4.75 23.64
CA GLN A 74 6.52 -5.53 22.41
C GLN A 74 5.04 -5.86 22.16
N THR A 75 4.48 -5.30 21.09
CA THR A 75 3.05 -5.45 20.77
C THR A 75 2.68 -6.90 20.51
N GLY A 76 1.59 -7.38 21.13
CA GLY A 76 1.16 -8.78 21.01
C GLY A 76 1.96 -9.78 21.86
N VAL A 77 2.63 -9.30 22.92
CA VAL A 77 3.28 -10.13 23.95
C VAL A 77 2.80 -9.63 25.30
N GLU A 78 1.99 -10.43 25.99
CA GLU A 78 1.28 -10.09 27.22
C GLU A 78 2.25 -9.82 28.37
N GLU A 79 3.26 -10.68 28.52
CA GLU A 79 4.31 -10.56 29.54
C GLU A 79 5.17 -9.30 29.31
N SER A 80 5.17 -8.74 28.09
CA SER A 80 5.84 -7.47 27.81
C SER A 80 5.01 -6.25 28.21
N LEU A 81 3.69 -6.39 28.35
CA LEU A 81 2.79 -5.37 28.89
C LEU A 81 2.87 -5.36 30.42
N ASP A 82 2.77 -6.53 31.05
CA ASP A 82 2.91 -6.71 32.50
C ASP A 82 4.28 -6.23 33.03
N ALA A 83 5.34 -6.45 32.23
CA ALA A 83 6.68 -5.96 32.55
C ALA A 83 6.87 -4.43 32.40
N LEU A 84 5.81 -3.65 32.13
CA LEU A 84 5.88 -2.19 32.18
C LEU A 84 5.74 -1.70 33.62
N PRO A 85 6.75 -0.98 34.18
CA PRO A 85 6.64 -0.42 35.53
C PRO A 85 5.78 0.85 35.51
N VAL A 86 4.48 0.70 35.27
CA VAL A 86 3.50 1.78 35.13
C VAL A 86 3.50 2.70 36.34
N ASP A 87 3.43 2.14 37.56
CA ASP A 87 3.42 2.91 38.82
C ASP A 87 4.67 3.78 38.98
N PHE A 88 5.82 3.32 38.49
CA PHE A 88 7.05 4.11 38.49
C PHE A 88 6.99 5.27 37.49
N PHE A 89 6.22 5.17 36.40
CA PHE A 89 6.02 6.27 35.46
C PHE A 89 5.01 7.32 35.97
N THR A 90 3.98 6.87 36.70
CA THR A 90 2.89 7.71 37.22
C THR A 90 3.16 8.27 38.63
N ALA A 91 4.12 7.72 39.38
CA ALA A 91 4.56 8.27 40.67
C ALA A 91 5.86 9.09 40.61
N ASN A 92 6.73 8.89 39.60
CA ASN A 92 8.03 9.57 39.52
C ASN A 92 7.96 10.96 38.84
N ASN A 93 8.11 12.03 39.63
CA ASN A 93 8.12 13.42 39.15
C ASN A 93 9.52 13.97 38.81
N ALA A 94 10.60 13.21 39.01
CA ALA A 94 11.98 13.65 38.80
C ALA A 94 12.44 13.56 37.33
N LYS A 95 11.61 12.98 36.44
CA LYS A 95 11.89 12.78 35.01
C LYS A 95 10.65 13.11 34.17
N ASN A 96 10.85 13.42 32.89
CA ASN A 96 9.79 13.45 31.89
C ASN A 96 9.78 12.13 31.11
N TYR A 97 8.63 11.46 31.03
CA TYR A 97 8.48 10.20 30.32
C TYR A 97 7.78 10.38 28.97
N TYR A 98 8.21 9.59 27.99
CA TYR A 98 7.80 9.69 26.60
C TYR A 98 7.63 8.31 25.97
N VAL A 99 6.71 8.20 25.01
CA VAL A 99 6.44 6.97 24.25
C VAL A 99 6.41 7.24 22.75
N THR A 100 6.78 6.26 21.92
CA THR A 100 6.67 6.36 20.46
C THR A 100 5.27 6.00 19.99
N ALA A 101 4.64 6.86 19.17
CA ALA A 101 3.31 6.60 18.60
C ALA A 101 3.24 5.33 17.71
N ASN A 102 4.37 4.90 17.14
CA ASN A 102 4.43 3.86 16.11
C ASN A 102 5.61 2.89 16.34
N GLY A 103 5.47 1.64 15.90
CA GLY A 103 6.37 0.53 16.26
C GLY A 103 7.63 0.41 15.41
N LEU A 104 8.73 -0.06 16.02
CA LEU A 104 10.04 -0.20 15.39
C LEU A 104 10.48 -1.67 15.27
N LYS A 105 11.31 -1.97 14.25
CA LYS A 105 11.73 -3.34 13.86
C LYS A 105 12.64 -4.01 14.89
N LYS A 106 13.69 -3.31 15.33
CA LYS A 106 14.73 -3.83 16.23
C LYS A 106 15.20 -2.73 17.19
N ARG A 107 15.73 -3.12 18.36
CA ARG A 107 16.47 -2.22 19.27
C ARG A 107 17.57 -1.51 18.46
N GLY A 108 17.61 -0.19 18.53
CA GLY A 108 18.43 0.66 17.65
C GLY A 108 17.90 2.08 17.51
N LYS A 109 18.50 2.88 16.63
CA LYS A 109 18.21 4.32 16.47
C LYS A 109 16.75 4.57 16.08
N ARG A 110 16.05 5.44 16.82
CA ARG A 110 14.71 5.96 16.51
C ARG A 110 14.77 6.86 15.25
N ASN A 111 14.37 6.33 14.10
CA ASN A 111 14.32 7.04 12.81
C ASN A 111 13.38 6.32 11.82
N GLU A 112 13.02 6.98 10.71
CA GLU A 112 12.05 6.46 9.72
C GLU A 112 12.46 5.15 9.03
N LYS A 113 13.75 4.76 9.00
CA LYS A 113 14.20 3.49 8.38
C LYS A 113 13.95 2.28 9.28
N ASN A 114 13.95 2.50 10.61
CA ASN A 114 13.69 1.46 11.62
C ASN A 114 12.20 1.32 11.99
N LEU A 115 11.33 2.16 11.43
CA LEU A 115 9.88 2.08 11.59
C LEU A 115 9.35 0.80 10.92
N PHE A 116 8.36 0.14 11.54
CA PHE A 116 7.83 -1.15 11.10
C PHE A 116 6.32 -1.10 10.87
N THR A 117 5.59 -0.77 11.93
CA THR A 117 4.13 -0.68 12.01
C THR A 117 3.73 0.74 12.37
N LEU A 118 2.63 1.19 11.80
CA LEU A 118 1.96 2.44 12.14
C LEU A 118 0.72 2.07 12.94
N HIS A 119 0.67 2.51 14.20
CA HIS A 119 -0.34 2.18 15.19
C HIS A 119 -1.18 3.39 15.58
N ASN A 120 -0.59 4.60 15.55
CA ASN A 120 -1.27 5.83 15.95
C ASN A 120 -0.91 7.02 15.08
N ILE A 121 -1.93 7.84 14.76
CA ILE A 121 -1.73 9.25 14.43
C ILE A 121 -1.84 10.03 15.75
N VAL A 122 -0.90 10.93 16.00
CA VAL A 122 -0.89 11.77 17.21
C VAL A 122 -0.67 13.23 16.81
N ILE A 123 -1.54 14.10 17.29
CA ILE A 123 -1.49 15.54 17.03
C ILE A 123 -1.26 16.28 18.34
N ASP A 124 -0.17 17.02 18.38
CA ASP A 124 0.34 17.75 19.55
C ASP A 124 -0.10 19.22 19.44
N ILE A 125 -0.88 19.70 20.41
CA ILE A 125 -1.40 21.07 20.49
C ILE A 125 -0.76 21.72 21.71
N ASP A 126 0.15 22.68 21.53
CA ASP A 126 0.93 23.28 22.62
C ASP A 126 0.58 24.76 22.85
N CYS A 127 0.76 25.23 24.09
CA CYS A 127 0.57 26.63 24.43
C CYS A 127 1.84 27.43 24.07
N HIS A 128 1.76 28.22 23.01
CA HIS A 128 2.89 28.98 22.47
C HIS A 128 3.08 30.36 23.12
N LYS A 129 2.11 30.85 23.92
CA LYS A 129 2.25 32.13 24.63
C LYS A 129 3.27 32.04 25.77
N TYR A 130 4.35 32.83 25.65
CA TYR A 130 5.28 33.09 26.75
C TYR A 130 4.64 34.01 27.80
N GLY A 131 5.04 33.86 29.07
CA GLY A 131 4.59 34.72 30.17
C GLY A 131 3.15 34.49 30.67
N ILE A 132 2.36 33.61 30.06
CA ILE A 132 1.03 33.22 30.55
C ILE A 132 1.12 32.56 31.94
N SER A 133 0.19 32.87 32.85
CA SER A 133 0.19 32.26 34.18
C SER A 133 -0.18 30.77 34.12
N LYS A 134 0.09 30.03 35.22
CA LYS A 134 -0.34 28.62 35.32
C LYS A 134 -1.87 28.49 35.28
N LYS A 135 -2.61 29.41 35.91
CA LYS A 135 -4.09 29.39 35.93
C LYS A 135 -4.64 29.63 34.54
N ASP A 136 -4.17 30.67 33.86
CA ASP A 136 -4.71 31.05 32.54
C ASP A 136 -4.39 29.98 31.49
N ARG A 137 -3.17 29.42 31.50
CA ARG A 137 -2.84 28.32 30.58
C ARG A 137 -3.70 27.09 30.84
N ASP A 138 -3.88 26.70 32.10
CA ASP A 138 -4.69 25.52 32.43
C ASP A 138 -6.17 25.75 32.02
N ASN A 139 -6.70 26.98 32.15
CA ASN A 139 -8.01 27.39 31.63
C ASN A 139 -8.10 27.34 30.09
N GLU A 140 -7.10 27.82 29.36
CA GLU A 140 -7.08 27.76 27.88
C GLU A 140 -7.03 26.31 27.37
N ILE A 141 -6.34 25.40 28.09
CA ILE A 141 -6.33 23.96 27.80
C ILE A 141 -7.72 23.36 28.00
N GLU A 142 -8.39 23.69 29.10
CA GLU A 142 -9.77 23.26 29.41
C GLU A 142 -10.76 23.73 28.34
N LYS A 143 -10.65 24.98 27.87
CA LYS A 143 -11.44 25.49 26.73
C LYS A 143 -11.21 24.73 25.44
N CYS A 144 -9.95 24.47 25.10
CA CYS A 144 -9.60 23.77 23.87
C CYS A 144 -10.09 22.33 23.90
N GLU A 145 -10.01 21.66 25.04
CA GLU A 145 -10.54 20.30 25.22
C GLU A 145 -12.06 20.25 25.03
N VAL A 146 -12.81 21.17 25.65
CA VAL A 146 -14.27 21.21 25.53
C VAL A 146 -14.69 21.51 24.08
N TYR A 147 -14.06 22.50 23.45
CA TYR A 147 -14.27 22.80 22.03
C TYR A 147 -13.97 21.59 21.13
N LEU A 148 -12.90 20.85 21.41
CA LEU A 148 -12.54 19.66 20.63
C LEU A 148 -13.54 18.51 20.84
N ARG A 149 -14.02 18.28 22.06
CA ARG A 149 -15.09 17.31 22.34
C ARG A 149 -16.36 17.65 21.56
N GLU A 150 -16.83 18.89 21.66
CA GLU A 150 -17.99 19.39 20.90
C GLU A 150 -17.78 19.29 19.38
N LEU A 151 -16.58 19.61 18.88
CA LEU A 151 -16.23 19.48 17.47
C LEU A 151 -16.29 18.03 16.98
N PHE A 152 -15.82 17.06 17.77
CA PHE A 152 -15.84 15.64 17.37
C PHE A 152 -17.22 14.98 17.54
N ASP A 153 -17.98 15.34 18.58
CA ASP A 153 -19.34 14.83 18.81
C ASP A 153 -20.32 15.29 17.70
N ASN A 154 -20.07 16.46 17.08
CA ASN A 154 -20.95 17.04 16.06
C ASN A 154 -20.41 16.99 14.61
N SER A 155 -19.19 16.50 14.36
CA SER A 155 -18.59 16.51 13.00
C SER A 155 -18.60 15.15 12.31
N LEU A 156 -19.18 15.11 11.11
CA LEU A 156 -19.03 14.01 10.15
C LEU A 156 -17.83 14.21 9.20
N GLU A 157 -17.06 15.30 9.36
CA GLU A 157 -15.89 15.61 8.52
C GLU A 157 -14.59 15.06 9.13
N LEU A 158 -14.44 15.17 10.45
CA LEU A 158 -13.24 14.80 11.20
C LEU A 158 -13.51 13.59 12.10
N PRO A 159 -12.68 12.53 12.08
CA PRO A 159 -12.85 11.39 12.96
C PRO A 159 -12.48 11.79 14.38
N SER A 160 -13.26 11.36 15.36
CA SER A 160 -12.94 11.52 16.78
C SER A 160 -11.63 10.78 17.14
N PRO A 161 -10.78 11.31 18.04
CA PRO A 161 -9.63 10.60 18.57
C PRO A 161 -10.03 9.66 19.70
N ASN A 162 -9.43 8.47 19.74
CA ASN A 162 -9.67 7.50 20.81
C ASN A 162 -9.34 8.03 22.21
N THR A 163 -8.29 8.84 22.33
CA THR A 163 -7.81 9.39 23.62
C THR A 163 -7.39 10.85 23.50
N ILE A 164 -7.79 11.68 24.47
CA ILE A 164 -7.26 13.03 24.69
C ILE A 164 -6.29 12.99 25.89
N VAL A 165 -5.04 13.40 25.69
CA VAL A 165 -3.98 13.40 26.71
C VAL A 165 -3.61 14.84 27.09
N LYS A 166 -3.91 15.24 28.32
CA LYS A 166 -3.62 16.56 28.89
C LYS A 166 -2.14 16.59 29.28
N THR A 167 -1.30 17.26 28.48
CA THR A 167 0.18 17.19 28.63
C THR A 167 0.73 18.09 29.75
N GLY A 168 -0.13 18.87 30.41
CA GLY A 168 0.23 19.92 31.37
C GLY A 168 0.65 21.26 30.73
N ARG A 169 0.91 21.30 29.42
CA ARG A 169 1.09 22.54 28.63
C ARG A 169 0.06 22.73 27.52
N GLY A 170 -0.61 21.65 27.12
CA GLY A 170 -1.46 21.55 25.95
C GLY A 170 -2.12 20.17 25.89
N LEU A 171 -2.55 19.75 24.71
CA LEU A 171 -3.26 18.49 24.48
C LEU A 171 -2.50 17.64 23.46
N GLN A 172 -2.55 16.31 23.61
CA GLN A 172 -2.18 15.35 22.58
C GLN A 172 -3.42 14.53 22.22
N LEU A 173 -3.85 14.61 20.97
CA LEU A 173 -4.99 13.87 20.42
C LEU A 173 -4.46 12.59 19.76
N TRP A 174 -4.94 11.44 20.19
CA TRP A 174 -4.45 10.13 19.74
C TRP A 174 -5.55 9.35 19.01
N TRP A 175 -5.36 9.12 17.72
CA TRP A 175 -6.14 8.15 16.94
C TRP A 175 -5.37 6.83 16.92
N ALA A 176 -5.92 5.80 17.56
CA ALA A 176 -5.54 4.42 17.30
C ALA A 176 -6.05 4.05 15.90
N ILE A 177 -5.15 3.57 15.05
CA ILE A 177 -5.49 3.21 13.67
C ILE A 177 -5.55 1.69 13.52
N LYS A 178 -6.20 1.20 12.47
CA LYS A 178 -6.00 -0.20 12.04
C LYS A 178 -4.51 -0.35 11.67
N PRO A 179 -3.72 -1.24 12.30
CA PRO A 179 -2.26 -1.25 12.14
C PRO A 179 -1.82 -1.34 10.67
N LEU A 180 -0.90 -0.48 10.26
CA LEU A 180 -0.43 -0.39 8.87
C LEU A 180 1.08 -0.63 8.74
N SER A 181 1.49 -1.47 7.80
CA SER A 181 2.90 -1.62 7.41
C SER A 181 3.54 -0.30 6.96
N ALA A 182 4.48 0.22 7.78
CA ALA A 182 5.19 1.47 7.55
C ALA A 182 6.10 1.45 6.30
N ALA A 183 6.40 0.26 5.78
CA ALA A 183 7.15 0.10 4.52
C ALA A 183 6.29 0.36 3.27
N LYS A 184 4.97 0.14 3.36
CA LYS A 184 4.01 0.26 2.24
C LYS A 184 3.19 1.56 2.31
N LEU A 185 2.59 1.84 3.47
CA LEU A 185 1.49 2.81 3.59
C LEU A 185 1.88 4.15 4.23
N LYS A 186 3.17 4.35 4.49
CA LYS A 186 3.77 5.57 5.07
C LYS A 186 3.31 6.89 4.41
N ASN A 187 3.11 6.91 3.10
CA ASN A 187 2.71 8.14 2.40
C ASN A 187 1.24 8.49 2.66
N ILE A 188 0.36 7.50 2.63
CA ILE A 188 -1.08 7.63 2.98
C ILE A 188 -1.23 8.08 4.44
N TYR A 189 -0.49 7.45 5.36
CA TYR A 189 -0.41 7.90 6.75
C TYR A 189 0.06 9.37 6.85
N LYS A 190 1.13 9.74 6.15
CA LYS A 190 1.69 11.10 6.25
C LYS A 190 0.75 12.18 5.74
N GLU A 191 0.05 11.93 4.64
CA GLU A 191 -0.95 12.87 4.14
C GLU A 191 -2.20 12.92 5.02
N THR A 192 -2.62 11.80 5.60
CA THR A 192 -3.76 11.76 6.54
C THR A 192 -3.44 12.53 7.83
N ALA A 193 -2.26 12.29 8.42
CA ALA A 193 -1.79 13.04 9.58
C ALA A 193 -1.62 14.55 9.27
N ALA A 194 -1.17 14.90 8.06
CA ALA A 194 -1.08 16.29 7.63
C ALA A 194 -2.47 16.94 7.47
N TYR A 195 -3.40 16.28 6.80
CA TYR A 195 -4.79 16.75 6.64
C TYR A 195 -5.45 16.99 8.01
N LEU A 196 -5.34 16.05 8.95
CA LEU A 196 -5.88 16.21 10.30
C LEU A 196 -5.20 17.36 11.06
N CYS A 197 -3.87 17.53 10.94
CA CYS A 197 -3.19 18.70 11.51
C CYS A 197 -3.71 20.02 10.92
N ASP A 198 -3.84 20.09 9.60
CA ASP A 198 -4.20 21.31 8.88
C ASP A 198 -5.66 21.71 9.19
N GLN A 199 -6.57 20.73 9.25
CA GLN A 199 -7.97 20.97 9.62
C GLN A 199 -8.13 21.35 11.09
N LEU A 200 -7.41 20.71 12.01
CA LEU A 200 -7.52 21.06 13.43
C LEU A 200 -6.91 22.44 13.73
N ASP A 201 -5.77 22.80 13.13
CA ASP A 201 -5.19 24.12 13.30
C ASP A 201 -6.08 25.22 12.68
N GLU A 202 -6.77 24.94 11.56
CA GLU A 202 -7.77 25.83 10.98
C GLU A 202 -8.99 26.02 11.90
N LYS A 203 -9.60 24.92 12.39
CA LYS A 203 -10.82 24.96 13.22
C LYS A 203 -10.53 25.61 14.59
N ILE A 204 -9.36 25.32 15.21
CA ILE A 204 -8.90 25.97 16.45
C ILE A 204 -8.55 27.45 16.21
N SER A 205 -7.83 27.79 15.13
CA SER A 205 -7.43 29.19 14.86
C SER A 205 -8.61 30.13 14.59
N LYS A 206 -9.76 29.59 14.20
CA LYS A 206 -11.01 30.34 14.05
C LYS A 206 -11.68 30.69 15.38
N GLN A 207 -11.34 30.02 16.49
CA GLN A 207 -11.90 30.31 17.80
C GLN A 207 -11.16 31.46 18.49
N TYR A 208 -11.82 32.62 18.55
CA TYR A 208 -11.28 33.85 19.14
C TYR A 208 -10.94 33.75 20.64
N TYR A 209 -11.39 32.70 21.32
CA TYR A 209 -11.11 32.39 22.72
C TYR A 209 -10.03 31.31 22.91
N LEU A 210 -9.42 30.79 21.83
CA LEU A 210 -8.32 29.80 21.83
C LEU A 210 -7.02 30.38 21.22
N ASN A 211 -6.75 31.66 21.43
CA ASN A 211 -5.66 32.38 20.75
C ASN A 211 -4.24 31.89 21.06
N PHE A 212 -4.04 31.10 22.12
CA PHE A 212 -2.70 30.74 22.62
C PHE A 212 -2.30 29.28 22.38
N LEU A 213 -3.21 28.45 21.87
CA LEU A 213 -3.00 27.04 21.55
C LEU A 213 -2.99 26.83 20.03
N ARG A 214 -1.98 26.16 19.49
CA ARG A 214 -1.86 25.81 18.06
C ARG A 214 -1.29 24.41 17.90
N VAL A 215 -1.48 23.81 16.74
CA VAL A 215 -0.94 22.48 16.42
C VAL A 215 0.57 22.61 16.17
N ASP A 216 1.41 21.94 16.98
CA ASP A 216 2.80 21.69 16.60
C ASP A 216 2.81 20.62 15.50
N ARG A 217 2.58 21.10 14.27
CA ARG A 217 2.63 20.32 13.04
C ARG A 217 4.00 19.66 12.84
N ALA A 218 5.07 20.27 13.35
CA ALA A 218 6.42 19.73 13.28
C ALA A 218 6.65 18.60 14.29
N ALA A 219 5.97 18.57 15.45
CA ALA A 219 5.91 17.43 16.36
C ALA A 219 5.03 16.32 15.78
N SER A 220 3.77 16.65 15.45
CA SER A 220 2.72 15.73 15.01
C SER A 220 3.12 14.86 13.81
N LEU A 221 3.79 15.43 12.80
CA LEU A 221 4.22 14.69 11.60
C LEU A 221 5.45 13.77 11.81
N LYS A 222 6.03 13.71 13.02
CA LYS A 222 7.12 12.77 13.35
C LYS A 222 6.52 11.39 13.63
N MET A 223 6.37 10.55 12.61
CA MET A 223 5.85 9.17 12.75
C MET A 223 6.60 8.35 13.81
N ALA A 224 7.94 8.41 13.80
CA ALA A 224 8.82 7.81 14.81
C ALA A 224 9.07 8.78 15.99
N GLY A 225 8.12 9.68 16.27
CA GLY A 225 8.20 10.74 17.28
C GLY A 225 8.23 10.20 18.70
N TYR A 226 8.56 11.07 19.65
CA TYR A 226 8.33 10.85 21.07
C TYR A 226 7.24 11.82 21.52
N PHE A 227 6.12 11.27 21.96
CA PHE A 227 4.99 12.00 22.55
C PHE A 227 5.02 11.77 24.07
N ARG A 228 4.24 12.53 24.85
CA ARG A 228 4.27 12.37 26.31
C ARG A 228 3.59 11.05 26.68
N LEU A 229 4.18 10.31 27.61
CA LEU A 229 3.52 9.12 28.17
C LEU A 229 2.33 9.60 29.02
N PRO A 230 1.09 9.12 28.80
CA PRO A 230 -0.10 9.59 29.52
C PRO A 230 0.04 9.44 31.05
N GLY A 231 -0.64 10.30 31.81
CA GLY A 231 -0.57 10.35 33.26
C GLY A 231 0.77 10.84 33.86
N THR A 232 1.85 10.98 33.08
CA THR A 232 3.19 11.26 33.65
C THR A 232 3.52 12.74 33.86
N TYR A 233 4.41 13.03 34.81
CA TYR A 233 4.74 14.39 35.23
C TYR A 233 5.42 15.23 34.15
N ASN A 234 5.02 16.49 34.03
CA ASN A 234 5.66 17.49 33.18
C ASN A 234 6.44 18.49 34.02
N SER A 235 7.77 18.33 34.09
CA SER A 235 8.62 19.19 34.93
C SER A 235 8.67 20.65 34.47
N LYS A 236 8.39 20.94 33.18
CA LYS A 236 8.24 22.31 32.67
C LYS A 236 6.93 22.96 33.10
N ALA A 237 5.86 22.19 33.24
CA ALA A 237 4.54 22.67 33.68
C ALA A 237 4.39 22.70 35.21
N LYS A 238 5.19 21.90 35.93
CA LYS A 238 5.02 21.56 37.35
C LYS A 238 3.59 21.08 37.62
N LYS A 239 3.17 20.06 36.88
CA LYS A 239 1.85 19.40 36.94
C LYS A 239 1.99 17.95 36.45
N TRP A 240 1.18 17.06 37.00
CA TRP A 240 0.92 15.74 36.40
C TRP A 240 0.20 15.91 35.06
N GLY A 241 0.50 15.00 34.13
CA GLY A 241 -0.35 14.79 32.95
C GLY A 241 -1.60 14.02 33.35
N ASP A 242 -2.59 14.01 32.48
CA ASP A 242 -3.88 13.34 32.67
C ASP A 242 -4.41 12.89 31.29
N PHE A 243 -5.37 11.99 31.22
CA PHE A 243 -5.95 11.54 29.94
C PHE A 243 -7.34 10.94 30.12
N ALA A 244 -8.13 10.99 29.05
CA ALA A 244 -9.47 10.42 29.02
C ALA A 244 -9.72 9.70 27.68
N PHE A 245 -10.37 8.54 27.75
CA PHE A 245 -10.83 7.81 26.56
C PHE A 245 -12.14 8.41 26.04
N LEU A 246 -12.29 8.46 24.70
CA LEU A 246 -13.52 8.85 24.04
C LEU A 246 -14.26 7.62 23.49
N HIS A 247 -13.55 6.76 22.75
CA HIS A 247 -14.08 5.53 22.13
C HIS A 247 -12.95 4.54 21.78
N GLU A 248 -13.30 3.27 21.55
CA GLU A 248 -12.35 2.19 21.22
C GLU A 248 -12.16 1.98 19.71
N ASP A 249 -13.07 2.48 18.87
CA ASP A 249 -13.05 2.25 17.41
C ASP A 249 -11.78 2.75 16.72
N ARG A 250 -11.14 1.87 15.93
CA ARG A 250 -9.87 2.16 15.24
C ARG A 250 -10.10 2.79 13.88
N LEU A 251 -9.49 3.95 13.65
CA LEU A 251 -9.57 4.67 12.37
C LEU A 251 -8.97 3.81 11.23
N ASN A 252 -9.76 3.56 10.19
CA ASN A 252 -9.22 3.02 8.93
C ASN A 252 -8.62 4.16 8.09
N VAL A 253 -7.33 4.43 8.32
CA VAL A 253 -6.57 5.49 7.63
C VAL A 253 -6.54 5.31 6.11
N VAL A 254 -6.70 4.10 5.57
CA VAL A 254 -6.73 3.88 4.11
C VAL A 254 -8.06 4.36 3.52
N ASP A 255 -9.19 3.93 4.10
CA ASP A 255 -10.53 4.32 3.63
C ASP A 255 -10.72 5.84 3.80
N PHE A 256 -10.38 6.37 4.98
CA PHE A 256 -10.47 7.81 5.28
C PHE A 256 -9.58 8.66 4.36
N TYR A 257 -8.40 8.16 3.98
CA TYR A 257 -7.56 8.82 2.99
C TYR A 257 -8.27 8.95 1.65
N PHE A 258 -8.88 7.89 1.14
CA PHE A 258 -9.53 7.93 -0.17
C PHE A 258 -10.82 8.77 -0.17
N ASP A 259 -11.60 8.70 0.90
CA ASP A 259 -12.84 9.47 1.08
C ASP A 259 -12.58 10.98 1.28
N LYS A 260 -11.76 11.37 2.26
CA LYS A 260 -11.58 12.78 2.66
C LYS A 260 -10.33 13.47 2.12
N VAL A 261 -9.21 12.75 1.96
CA VAL A 261 -7.89 13.36 1.68
C VAL A 261 -7.50 13.32 0.20
N ALA A 262 -7.95 12.29 -0.53
CA ALA A 262 -7.66 12.07 -1.94
C ALA A 262 -8.67 12.75 -2.86
N SER A 263 -9.95 12.75 -2.48
CA SER A 263 -11.08 13.30 -3.24
C SER A 263 -10.89 14.77 -3.65
N GLY A 264 -10.31 15.59 -2.76
CA GLY A 264 -9.98 17.00 -3.05
C GLY A 264 -8.77 17.23 -3.98
N LYS A 265 -8.07 16.19 -4.45
CA LYS A 265 -6.79 16.33 -5.17
C LYS A 265 -6.90 16.00 -6.66
N LYS A 266 -6.47 16.94 -7.52
CA LYS A 266 -6.37 16.72 -8.99
C LYS A 266 -5.42 15.58 -9.39
N ASN A 267 -4.45 15.28 -8.54
CA ASN A 267 -3.72 14.02 -8.51
C ASN A 267 -3.58 13.65 -7.02
N PRO A 268 -4.39 12.72 -6.46
CA PRO A 268 -4.06 12.15 -5.16
C PRO A 268 -2.71 11.43 -5.26
N ILE A 269 -2.08 11.07 -4.13
CA ILE A 269 -0.96 10.14 -4.22
C ILE A 269 -1.53 8.84 -4.80
N PRO A 270 -1.12 8.40 -6.01
CA PRO A 270 -1.53 7.09 -6.48
C PRO A 270 -1.00 6.11 -5.45
N PHE A 271 -1.83 5.20 -4.95
CA PHE A 271 -1.36 4.13 -4.08
C PHE A 271 -0.14 3.52 -4.77
N THR A 272 1.04 3.75 -4.20
CA THR A 272 2.26 3.27 -4.82
C THR A 272 2.23 1.79 -4.60
N ASN A 273 1.84 1.06 -5.64
CA ASN A 273 2.02 -0.38 -5.76
C ASN A 273 3.53 -0.64 -5.68
N SER A 274 4.01 -0.71 -4.44
CA SER A 274 5.40 -0.84 -4.02
C SER A 274 5.64 -2.33 -3.78
N LYS A 275 6.18 -2.99 -4.81
CA LYS A 275 5.54 -4.12 -5.51
C LYS A 275 4.60 -3.64 -6.62
N LYS A 276 5.07 -3.74 -7.88
CA LYS A 276 4.20 -4.36 -8.89
C LYS A 276 3.61 -5.60 -8.21
N TYR A 277 2.29 -5.71 -8.12
CA TYR A 277 1.68 -7.02 -8.03
C TYR A 277 2.27 -7.86 -9.17
N ALA A 278 2.69 -9.08 -8.88
CA ALA A 278 2.96 -10.02 -9.95
C ALA A 278 1.70 -10.10 -10.83
N LEU A 279 1.87 -10.41 -12.11
CA LEU A 279 0.70 -10.63 -12.96
C LEU A 279 -0.12 -11.81 -12.41
N ALA A 280 0.57 -12.74 -11.74
CA ALA A 280 0.06 -13.76 -10.83
C ALA A 280 -0.85 -13.19 -9.71
N ASP A 281 -0.30 -12.42 -8.75
CA ASP A 281 -1.03 -11.85 -7.59
C ASP A 281 -2.34 -11.16 -7.99
N TYR A 282 -2.29 -10.31 -9.02
CA TYR A 282 -3.44 -9.54 -9.47
C TYR A 282 -4.53 -10.46 -10.05
N ARG A 283 -4.15 -11.47 -10.82
CA ARG A 283 -5.10 -12.41 -11.41
C ARG A 283 -5.68 -13.37 -10.38
N GLU A 284 -4.90 -13.84 -9.41
CA GLU A 284 -5.43 -14.61 -8.28
C GLU A 284 -6.53 -13.84 -7.56
N HIS A 285 -6.27 -12.56 -7.22
CA HIS A 285 -7.27 -11.70 -6.58
C HIS A 285 -8.54 -11.53 -7.43
N ILE A 286 -8.41 -11.30 -8.75
CA ILE A 286 -9.57 -11.20 -9.66
C ILE A 286 -10.35 -12.52 -9.74
N LEU A 287 -9.70 -13.68 -9.72
CA LEU A 287 -10.38 -14.98 -9.74
C LEU A 287 -11.23 -15.21 -8.47
N TYR A 288 -10.69 -14.90 -7.29
CA TYR A 288 -11.49 -14.96 -6.04
C TYR A 288 -12.61 -13.91 -6.04
N ALA A 289 -12.37 -12.69 -6.51
CA ALA A 289 -13.39 -11.64 -6.56
C ALA A 289 -14.55 -11.96 -7.53
N LEU A 290 -14.24 -12.58 -8.68
CA LEU A 290 -15.24 -13.09 -9.63
C LEU A 290 -16.09 -14.22 -9.03
N LEU A 291 -15.44 -15.15 -8.30
CA LEU A 291 -16.14 -16.24 -7.62
C LEU A 291 -17.13 -15.70 -6.58
N GLU A 292 -16.69 -14.75 -5.74
CA GLU A 292 -17.53 -14.08 -4.73
C GLU A 292 -18.64 -13.21 -5.32
N LEU A 293 -18.45 -12.66 -6.53
CA LEU A 293 -19.49 -11.93 -7.24
C LEU A 293 -20.59 -12.88 -7.72
N ARG A 294 -20.21 -13.94 -8.46
CA ARG A 294 -21.15 -14.94 -8.98
C ARG A 294 -21.92 -15.68 -7.89
N ARG A 295 -21.29 -15.96 -6.75
CA ARG A 295 -21.96 -16.52 -5.55
C ARG A 295 -23.13 -15.65 -5.06
N LYS A 296 -22.97 -14.33 -5.06
CA LYS A 296 -24.02 -13.38 -4.62
C LYS A 296 -25.17 -13.27 -5.63
N GLU A 297 -24.88 -13.53 -6.90
CA GLU A 297 -25.88 -13.65 -7.98
C GLU A 297 -26.52 -15.06 -8.05
N GLY A 298 -26.19 -15.97 -7.11
CA GLY A 298 -26.81 -17.29 -7.01
C GLY A 298 -26.25 -18.36 -7.96
N TRP A 299 -25.11 -18.12 -8.61
CA TRP A 299 -24.49 -19.10 -9.51
C TRP A 299 -24.00 -20.34 -8.76
N VAL A 300 -24.26 -21.52 -9.33
CA VAL A 300 -23.69 -22.79 -8.88
C VAL A 300 -22.34 -23.01 -9.55
N GLU A 301 -21.34 -23.45 -8.78
CA GLU A 301 -19.94 -23.59 -9.23
C GLU A 301 -19.70 -24.86 -10.07
N ASP A 302 -20.65 -25.80 -10.03
CA ASP A 302 -20.69 -27.09 -10.71
C ASP A 302 -20.73 -26.92 -12.23
N GLY A 303 -19.56 -26.67 -12.81
CA GLY A 303 -19.35 -26.45 -14.25
C GLY A 303 -18.10 -25.63 -14.58
N TYR A 304 -17.57 -24.87 -13.61
CA TYR A 304 -16.44 -23.94 -13.84
C TYR A 304 -15.25 -24.10 -12.86
N ARG A 305 -15.41 -24.84 -11.75
CA ARG A 305 -14.35 -25.07 -10.74
C ARG A 305 -13.01 -25.48 -11.33
N ASP A 306 -13.05 -26.41 -12.29
CA ASP A 306 -11.88 -26.94 -12.97
C ASP A 306 -11.16 -25.83 -13.74
N THR A 307 -11.89 -25.01 -14.48
CA THR A 307 -11.39 -23.89 -15.29
C THR A 307 -10.82 -22.78 -14.40
N PHE A 308 -11.44 -22.48 -13.25
CA PHE A 308 -10.86 -21.61 -12.23
C PHE A 308 -9.51 -22.16 -11.71
N CYS A 309 -9.46 -23.44 -11.34
CA CYS A 309 -8.22 -24.10 -10.91
C CYS A 309 -7.15 -24.14 -12.01
N PHE A 310 -7.51 -24.36 -13.28
CA PHE A 310 -6.62 -24.35 -14.45
C PHE A 310 -5.96 -22.99 -14.64
N ILE A 311 -6.77 -21.92 -14.61
CA ILE A 311 -6.29 -20.56 -14.81
C ILE A 311 -5.40 -20.15 -13.65
N LEU A 312 -5.82 -20.41 -12.40
CA LEU A 312 -5.02 -20.12 -11.21
C LEU A 312 -3.69 -20.88 -11.22
N PHE A 313 -3.70 -22.19 -11.51
CA PHE A 313 -2.49 -23.01 -11.51
C PHE A 313 -1.41 -22.44 -12.42
N ASN A 314 -1.73 -22.22 -13.70
CA ASN A 314 -0.76 -21.74 -14.68
C ASN A 314 -0.38 -20.27 -14.42
N THR A 315 -1.31 -19.45 -13.90
CA THR A 315 -1.08 -18.05 -13.51
C THR A 315 -0.05 -17.93 -12.37
N ILE A 316 -0.11 -18.82 -11.37
CA ILE A 316 0.85 -18.86 -10.26
C ILE A 316 2.16 -19.53 -10.69
N LEU A 317 2.08 -20.62 -11.47
CA LEU A 317 3.24 -21.37 -11.97
C LEU A 317 4.23 -20.49 -12.75
N GLU A 318 3.74 -19.53 -13.55
CA GLU A 318 4.58 -18.64 -14.37
C GLU A 318 5.54 -17.76 -13.55
N GLU A 319 5.15 -17.32 -12.35
CA GLU A 319 5.94 -16.39 -11.50
C GLU A 319 6.54 -17.09 -10.26
N TYR A 320 5.86 -18.12 -9.73
CA TYR A 320 6.10 -18.65 -8.39
C TYR A 320 6.37 -20.16 -8.30
N GLY A 321 6.32 -20.89 -9.42
CA GLY A 321 6.64 -22.31 -9.46
C GLY A 321 5.54 -23.24 -8.96
N GLU A 322 5.80 -24.55 -9.09
CA GLU A 322 4.78 -25.60 -9.00
C GLU A 322 4.21 -25.82 -7.59
N GLU A 323 5.06 -25.77 -6.55
CA GLU A 323 4.65 -25.92 -5.14
C GLU A 323 3.59 -24.88 -4.74
N LYS A 324 3.82 -23.61 -5.07
CA LYS A 324 2.90 -22.51 -4.79
C LYS A 324 1.66 -22.53 -5.68
N ALA A 325 1.79 -23.00 -6.92
CA ALA A 325 0.64 -23.21 -7.79
C ALA A 325 -0.30 -24.28 -7.22
N ASP A 326 0.26 -25.37 -6.65
CA ASP A 326 -0.53 -26.39 -5.95
C ASP A 326 -1.12 -25.88 -4.63
N GLU A 327 -0.39 -25.08 -3.84
CA GLU A 327 -0.92 -24.49 -2.61
C GLU A 327 -2.13 -23.58 -2.90
N ALA A 328 -1.97 -22.62 -3.82
CA ALA A 328 -3.01 -21.67 -4.20
C ALA A 328 -4.25 -22.37 -4.78
N VAL A 329 -4.05 -23.39 -5.61
CA VAL A 329 -5.14 -24.14 -6.23
C VAL A 329 -5.85 -25.06 -5.24
N ARG A 330 -5.14 -25.73 -4.32
CA ARG A 330 -5.78 -26.47 -3.22
C ARG A 330 -6.58 -25.55 -2.31
N LYS A 331 -6.09 -24.32 -2.06
CA LYS A 331 -6.80 -23.30 -1.27
C LYS A 331 -8.10 -22.86 -1.97
N MET A 332 -8.05 -22.53 -3.26
CA MET A 332 -9.26 -22.22 -4.04
C MET A 332 -10.21 -23.42 -4.08
N ASN A 333 -9.70 -24.63 -4.36
CA ASN A 333 -10.52 -25.84 -4.44
C ASN A 333 -11.26 -26.16 -3.13
N ARG A 334 -10.63 -25.93 -1.96
CA ARG A 334 -11.28 -26.06 -0.64
C ARG A 334 -12.30 -24.96 -0.33
N SER A 335 -12.30 -23.84 -1.06
CA SER A 335 -13.30 -22.79 -0.88
C SER A 335 -14.60 -23.03 -1.62
N PHE A 336 -14.62 -23.92 -2.61
CA PHE A 336 -15.84 -24.29 -3.36
C PHE A 336 -16.84 -25.07 -2.52
N SER A 337 -18.14 -24.94 -2.83
CA SER A 337 -19.22 -25.69 -2.17
C SER A 337 -19.08 -27.21 -2.37
N HIS A 338 -18.58 -27.63 -3.53
CA HIS A 338 -18.27 -29.03 -3.85
C HIS A 338 -16.83 -29.15 -4.36
N PRO A 339 -15.82 -29.28 -3.48
CA PRO A 339 -14.41 -29.39 -3.88
C PRO A 339 -14.13 -30.56 -4.82
N LEU A 340 -13.26 -30.35 -5.82
CA LEU A 340 -12.76 -31.43 -6.68
C LEU A 340 -11.87 -32.38 -5.86
N SER A 341 -11.96 -33.69 -6.13
CA SER A 341 -11.07 -34.65 -5.46
C SER A 341 -9.60 -34.41 -5.83
N GLU A 342 -8.68 -34.69 -4.91
CA GLU A 342 -7.22 -34.63 -5.17
C GLU A 342 -6.79 -35.45 -6.39
N LYS A 343 -7.46 -36.58 -6.65
CA LYS A 343 -7.21 -37.44 -7.83
C LYS A 343 -7.65 -36.73 -9.12
N SER A 344 -8.84 -36.13 -9.12
CA SER A 344 -9.39 -35.36 -10.24
C SER A 344 -8.50 -34.13 -10.54
N LEU A 345 -8.14 -33.37 -9.50
CA LEU A 345 -7.35 -32.15 -9.59
C LEU A 345 -5.94 -32.43 -10.15
N LYS A 346 -5.26 -33.48 -9.67
CA LYS A 346 -3.95 -33.91 -10.20
C LYS A 346 -4.03 -34.40 -11.64
N SER A 347 -5.06 -35.20 -11.97
CA SER A 347 -5.28 -35.72 -13.33
C SER A 347 -5.49 -34.58 -14.33
N TYR A 348 -6.36 -33.64 -14.00
CA TYR A 348 -6.72 -32.49 -14.83
C TYR A 348 -5.55 -31.52 -15.05
N LEU A 349 -4.80 -31.18 -14.00
CA LEU A 349 -3.64 -30.28 -14.09
C LEU A 349 -2.37 -30.93 -14.68
N SER A 350 -2.37 -32.23 -14.96
CA SER A 350 -1.20 -32.97 -15.47
C SER A 350 -0.63 -32.40 -16.78
N THR A 351 -1.49 -31.87 -17.66
CA THR A 351 -1.06 -31.22 -18.91
C THR A 351 -0.46 -29.84 -18.65
N SER A 352 -0.96 -29.09 -17.66
CA SER A 352 -0.43 -27.78 -17.28
C SER A 352 1.01 -27.87 -16.79
N ARG A 353 1.32 -28.86 -15.94
CA ARG A 353 2.68 -29.14 -15.45
C ARG A 353 3.68 -29.39 -16.58
N LYS A 354 3.22 -30.00 -17.68
CA LYS A 354 4.05 -30.29 -18.87
C LYS A 354 4.19 -29.13 -19.85
N LYS A 355 3.24 -28.17 -19.88
CA LYS A 355 3.14 -27.15 -20.94
C LYS A 355 3.25 -25.69 -20.48
N GLY A 356 3.01 -25.38 -19.20
CA GLY A 356 3.15 -24.04 -18.63
C GLY A 356 2.37 -22.96 -19.41
N TYR A 357 1.05 -23.09 -19.49
CA TYR A 357 0.22 -22.22 -20.34
C TYR A 357 0.30 -20.74 -19.91
N LYS A 358 0.46 -19.83 -20.87
CA LYS A 358 0.51 -18.38 -20.61
C LYS A 358 -0.77 -17.72 -21.10
N PHE A 359 -1.54 -17.13 -20.18
CA PHE A 359 -2.81 -16.50 -20.52
C PHE A 359 -2.70 -14.98 -20.67
N SER A 360 -3.39 -14.41 -21.66
CA SER A 360 -3.70 -12.97 -21.70
C SER A 360 -4.95 -12.68 -20.86
N ASN A 361 -5.22 -11.42 -20.53
CA ASN A 361 -6.48 -11.06 -19.85
C ASN A 361 -7.70 -11.38 -20.73
N GLN A 362 -7.61 -11.21 -22.05
CA GLN A 362 -8.65 -11.64 -22.99
C GLN A 362 -8.87 -13.16 -22.92
N THR A 363 -7.80 -13.93 -22.80
CA THR A 363 -7.88 -15.39 -22.69
C THR A 363 -8.63 -15.80 -21.42
N ILE A 364 -8.34 -15.16 -20.28
CA ILE A 364 -9.04 -15.42 -19.00
C ILE A 364 -10.52 -15.01 -19.10
N ILE A 365 -10.82 -13.85 -19.69
CA ILE A 365 -12.19 -13.38 -19.96
C ILE A 365 -12.96 -14.40 -20.80
N ASN A 366 -12.34 -14.95 -21.85
CA ASN A 366 -12.99 -15.93 -22.73
C ASN A 366 -13.23 -17.28 -22.03
N TYR A 367 -12.26 -17.81 -21.27
CA TYR A 367 -12.41 -19.11 -20.59
C TYR A 367 -13.47 -19.10 -19.48
N LEU A 368 -13.64 -17.97 -18.78
CA LEU A 368 -14.60 -17.84 -17.68
C LEU A 368 -15.90 -17.12 -18.09
N CYS A 369 -16.05 -16.79 -19.38
CA CYS A 369 -17.17 -16.01 -19.93
C CYS A 369 -17.44 -14.74 -19.12
N ILE A 370 -16.41 -13.96 -18.80
CA ILE A 370 -16.55 -12.78 -17.92
C ILE A 370 -17.31 -11.67 -18.65
N THR A 371 -18.49 -11.29 -18.15
CA THR A 371 -19.40 -10.33 -18.81
C THR A 371 -18.81 -8.93 -18.89
N LYS A 372 -19.44 -8.03 -19.64
CA LYS A 372 -18.97 -6.64 -19.75
C LYS A 372 -19.10 -5.93 -18.39
N GLU A 373 -20.13 -6.28 -17.64
CA GLU A 373 -20.53 -5.75 -16.35
C GLU A 373 -19.53 -6.23 -15.28
N GLU A 374 -19.27 -7.53 -15.20
CA GLU A 374 -18.24 -8.13 -14.33
C GLU A 374 -16.85 -7.54 -14.60
N GLN A 375 -16.48 -7.38 -15.89
CA GLN A 375 -15.21 -6.75 -16.27
C GLN A 375 -15.09 -5.31 -15.76
N ASP A 376 -16.17 -4.53 -15.74
CA ASP A 376 -16.16 -3.15 -15.27
C ASP A 376 -16.21 -3.06 -13.74
N MET A 377 -16.99 -3.92 -13.05
CA MET A 377 -16.99 -4.04 -11.58
C MET A 377 -15.62 -4.47 -11.02
N LEU A 378 -14.98 -5.45 -11.66
CA LEU A 378 -13.67 -5.99 -11.26
C LEU A 378 -12.48 -5.21 -11.85
N HIS A 379 -12.75 -4.18 -12.67
CA HIS A 379 -11.75 -3.43 -13.46
C HIS A 379 -10.78 -4.33 -14.26
N PHE A 380 -11.24 -5.52 -14.67
CA PHE A 380 -10.46 -6.53 -15.37
C PHE A 380 -10.75 -6.44 -16.86
N HIS A 381 -9.80 -5.90 -17.63
CA HIS A 381 -9.99 -5.62 -19.06
C HIS A 381 -8.94 -6.31 -19.93
N PRO A 382 -9.26 -6.59 -21.20
CA PRO A 382 -8.27 -7.01 -22.18
C PRO A 382 -7.28 -5.87 -22.50
N SER A 383 -6.11 -6.23 -23.01
CA SER A 383 -5.05 -5.27 -23.32
C SER A 383 -5.38 -4.33 -24.50
N SER A 384 -6.28 -4.75 -25.40
CA SER A 384 -6.77 -3.99 -26.56
C SER A 384 -7.37 -2.63 -26.16
N LYS A 385 -8.38 -2.62 -25.27
CA LYS A 385 -9.07 -1.40 -24.82
C LYS A 385 -8.09 -0.36 -24.20
N ARG A 386 -7.08 -0.83 -23.46
CA ARG A 386 -5.98 0.03 -22.95
C ARG A 386 -5.05 0.54 -24.05
N GLU A 387 -4.86 -0.20 -25.13
CA GLU A 387 -4.03 0.21 -26.26
C GLU A 387 -4.79 1.15 -27.22
N GLU A 388 -6.10 0.99 -27.41
CA GLU A 388 -6.98 1.95 -28.08
C GLU A 388 -6.98 3.32 -27.37
N GLU A 389 -7.11 3.33 -26.04
CA GLU A 389 -6.97 4.55 -25.25
C GLU A 389 -5.60 5.21 -25.44
N ARG A 390 -4.53 4.40 -25.51
CA ARG A 390 -3.17 4.90 -25.77
C ARG A 390 -3.03 5.43 -27.18
N GLU A 391 -3.67 4.82 -28.17
CA GLU A 391 -3.61 5.28 -29.57
C GLU A 391 -4.40 6.57 -29.76
N LYS A 392 -5.59 6.71 -29.16
CA LYS A 392 -6.31 7.99 -29.06
C LYS A 392 -5.44 9.08 -28.42
N LYS A 393 -4.74 8.76 -27.31
CA LYS A 393 -3.80 9.67 -26.63
C LYS A 393 -2.51 9.94 -27.45
N ARG A 394 -2.09 9.05 -28.36
CA ARG A 394 -0.98 9.26 -29.32
C ARG A 394 -1.40 10.12 -30.50
N GLN A 395 -2.62 9.93 -31.02
CA GLN A 395 -3.19 10.69 -32.12
C GLN A 395 -3.29 12.18 -31.77
N VAL A 396 -3.93 12.52 -30.64
CA VAL A 396 -4.02 13.92 -30.14
C VAL A 396 -2.64 14.56 -29.90
N LYS A 397 -1.59 13.75 -29.65
CA LYS A 397 -0.21 14.23 -29.59
C LYS A 397 0.38 14.47 -30.99
N ARG A 398 0.14 13.59 -31.97
CA ARG A 398 0.61 13.76 -33.37
C ARG A 398 0.00 15.02 -33.99
N GLU A 399 -1.31 15.18 -33.88
CA GLU A 399 -2.07 16.34 -34.37
C GLU A 399 -1.53 17.66 -33.78
N ARG A 400 -1.24 17.70 -32.47
CA ARG A 400 -0.62 18.88 -31.83
C ARG A 400 0.80 19.15 -32.30
N VAL A 401 1.62 18.13 -32.56
CA VAL A 401 2.97 18.30 -33.11
C VAL A 401 2.90 18.85 -34.54
N GLN A 402 1.98 18.34 -35.34
CA GLN A 402 1.73 18.80 -36.71
C GLN A 402 1.32 20.28 -36.75
N LEU A 403 0.32 20.66 -35.95
CA LEU A 403 -0.14 22.05 -35.80
C LEU A 403 0.99 23.01 -35.36
N VAL A 404 1.89 22.56 -34.48
CA VAL A 404 3.06 23.35 -34.06
C VAL A 404 4.05 23.58 -35.21
N ILE A 405 4.21 22.61 -36.11
CA ILE A 405 5.09 22.70 -37.29
C ILE A 405 4.44 23.58 -38.37
N GLU A 406 3.14 23.49 -38.57
CA GLU A 406 2.38 24.28 -39.56
C GLU A 406 2.36 25.77 -39.20
N LEU A 407 1.98 26.10 -37.95
CA LEU A 407 2.03 27.49 -37.47
C LEU A 407 3.45 28.08 -37.46
N ALA A 408 4.50 27.24 -37.39
CA ALA A 408 5.88 27.70 -37.55
C ALA A 408 6.25 27.99 -39.02
N LYS A 409 5.69 27.24 -39.98
CA LYS A 409 5.83 27.54 -41.42
C LYS A 409 5.10 28.82 -41.83
N GLU A 410 4.00 29.16 -41.15
CA GLU A 410 3.34 30.48 -41.24
C GLU A 410 4.19 31.65 -40.68
N GLY A 411 5.37 31.39 -40.09
CA GLY A 411 6.22 32.43 -39.52
C GLY A 411 5.75 32.99 -38.16
N ARG A 412 4.79 32.34 -37.49
CA ARG A 412 4.29 32.77 -36.17
C ARG A 412 5.40 32.69 -35.11
N SER A 413 5.37 33.58 -34.12
CA SER A 413 6.31 33.49 -33.01
C SER A 413 6.02 32.26 -32.14
N GLN A 414 7.06 31.70 -31.51
CA GLN A 414 6.93 30.53 -30.63
C GLN A 414 5.97 30.75 -29.44
N ARG A 415 5.70 32.01 -29.08
CA ARG A 415 4.75 32.41 -28.02
C ARG A 415 3.29 32.37 -28.52
N GLU A 416 3.04 32.76 -29.77
CA GLU A 416 1.73 32.63 -30.41
C GLU A 416 1.40 31.16 -30.71
N ILE A 417 2.36 30.40 -31.27
CA ILE A 417 2.22 28.97 -31.52
C ILE A 417 1.86 28.22 -30.22
N ALA A 418 2.51 28.56 -29.11
CA ALA A 418 2.21 27.99 -27.79
C ALA A 418 0.75 28.26 -27.35
N LYS A 419 0.28 29.50 -27.53
CA LYS A 419 -1.10 29.90 -27.23
C LYS A 419 -2.13 29.19 -28.11
N MET A 420 -1.87 29.09 -29.42
CA MET A 420 -2.79 28.49 -30.41
C MET A 420 -2.84 26.95 -30.32
N SER A 421 -1.72 26.29 -30.06
CA SER A 421 -1.64 24.81 -29.95
C SER A 421 -1.85 24.26 -28.53
N GLY A 422 -2.24 25.11 -27.57
CA GLY A 422 -2.51 24.71 -26.18
C GLY A 422 -1.32 24.02 -25.52
N THR A 423 -0.12 24.60 -25.63
CA THR A 423 1.10 24.03 -25.05
C THR A 423 2.06 25.10 -24.51
N SER A 424 3.13 24.69 -23.83
CA SER A 424 4.14 25.61 -23.32
C SER A 424 5.13 26.01 -24.42
N GLN A 425 5.64 27.26 -24.38
CA GLN A 425 6.66 27.73 -25.33
C GLN A 425 7.89 26.81 -25.37
N SER A 426 8.35 26.32 -24.22
CA SER A 426 9.43 25.32 -24.14
C SER A 426 9.13 24.03 -24.93
N THR A 427 7.85 23.60 -24.98
CA THR A 427 7.43 22.45 -25.80
C THR A 427 7.48 22.79 -27.30
N VAL A 428 7.09 24.00 -27.70
CA VAL A 428 7.26 24.50 -29.08
C VAL A 428 8.74 24.53 -29.46
N CYS A 429 9.60 25.15 -28.65
CA CYS A 429 11.06 25.17 -28.86
C CYS A 429 11.64 23.76 -29.06
N ARG A 430 11.15 22.77 -28.29
CA ARG A 430 11.63 21.38 -28.35
C ARG A 430 11.08 20.60 -29.54
N ILE A 431 9.90 20.95 -30.07
CA ILE A 431 9.37 20.36 -31.31
C ILE A 431 10.12 20.92 -32.51
N LEU A 432 10.25 22.24 -32.62
CA LEU A 432 10.89 22.89 -33.77
C LEU A 432 12.41 22.64 -33.87
N ARG A 433 13.06 22.27 -32.75
CA ARG A 433 14.48 21.87 -32.73
C ARG A 433 14.75 20.49 -33.33
N ASP A 434 13.75 19.59 -33.31
CA ASP A 434 13.92 18.18 -33.69
C ASP A 434 12.56 17.61 -34.17
N PRO A 435 12.03 18.09 -35.33
CA PRO A 435 10.65 17.83 -35.74
C PRO A 435 10.40 16.36 -36.06
N ASP A 436 11.34 15.71 -36.73
CA ASP A 436 11.22 14.32 -37.16
C ASP A 436 11.09 13.37 -35.96
N LYS A 437 11.83 13.63 -34.88
CA LYS A 437 11.75 12.88 -33.61
C LYS A 437 10.55 13.29 -32.75
N ALA A 438 9.96 14.46 -33.00
CA ALA A 438 8.69 14.84 -32.37
C ALA A 438 7.50 14.09 -32.99
N LEU A 439 7.55 13.84 -34.32
CA LEU A 439 6.61 13.07 -35.12
C LEU A 439 6.82 11.55 -35.01
N ALA A 440 8.08 11.10 -34.87
CA ALA A 440 8.46 9.69 -34.95
C ALA A 440 7.64 8.77 -34.01
N PRO A 441 7.15 7.62 -34.52
CA PRO A 441 6.51 6.62 -33.67
C PRO A 441 7.51 6.07 -32.65
N ARG A 442 7.07 5.96 -31.39
CA ARG A 442 7.92 5.49 -30.30
C ARG A 442 8.17 3.99 -30.47
N LYS A 443 9.40 3.58 -30.87
CA LYS A 443 9.81 2.17 -31.08
C LYS A 443 9.14 1.24 -30.07
N THR A 444 8.27 0.36 -30.56
CA THR A 444 7.57 -0.65 -29.76
C THR A 444 8.56 -1.72 -29.26
N THR A 445 8.11 -2.57 -28.35
CA THR A 445 8.93 -3.66 -27.81
C THR A 445 9.35 -4.68 -28.88
N ALA A 446 8.58 -4.84 -29.95
CA ALA A 446 8.93 -5.72 -31.08
C ALA A 446 10.23 -5.26 -31.78
N ASN A 447 10.29 -4.00 -32.23
CA ASN A 447 11.45 -3.45 -32.93
C ASN A 447 12.73 -3.43 -32.06
N LYS A 448 12.59 -3.38 -30.73
CA LYS A 448 13.72 -3.55 -29.80
C LYS A 448 14.22 -5.00 -29.74
N THR A 449 13.34 -5.98 -29.85
CA THR A 449 13.71 -7.40 -29.92
C THR A 449 14.46 -7.68 -31.22
N GLU A 450 14.03 -7.10 -32.35
CA GLU A 450 14.72 -7.21 -33.64
C GLU A 450 16.11 -6.57 -33.61
N GLU A 451 16.24 -5.31 -33.16
CA GLU A 451 17.57 -4.67 -33.01
C GLU A 451 18.50 -5.47 -32.08
N ASN A 452 17.99 -6.06 -31.00
CA ASN A 452 18.78 -6.89 -30.10
C ASN A 452 19.12 -8.26 -30.70
N GLN A 453 18.24 -8.87 -31.50
CA GLN A 453 18.54 -10.12 -32.21
C GLN A 453 19.58 -9.90 -33.31
N THR A 454 19.53 -8.80 -34.05
CA THR A 454 20.56 -8.46 -35.05
C THR A 454 21.90 -8.21 -34.37
N ARG A 455 21.94 -7.39 -33.31
CA ARG A 455 23.17 -7.16 -32.51
C ARG A 455 23.72 -8.44 -31.88
N LYS A 456 22.84 -9.36 -31.46
CA LYS A 456 23.28 -10.66 -30.94
C LYS A 456 23.83 -11.57 -32.04
N LYS A 457 23.20 -11.62 -33.23
CA LYS A 457 23.79 -12.31 -34.39
C LYS A 457 25.16 -11.73 -34.76
N GLU A 458 25.34 -10.42 -34.69
CA GLU A 458 26.65 -9.79 -34.88
C GLU A 458 27.66 -10.18 -33.79
N SER A 459 27.31 -10.15 -32.50
CA SER A 459 28.21 -10.59 -31.42
C SER A 459 28.59 -12.05 -31.55
N ASP A 460 27.62 -12.93 -31.78
CA ASP A 460 27.81 -14.37 -31.88
C ASP A 460 28.65 -14.70 -33.14
N SER A 461 28.54 -13.91 -34.23
CA SER A 461 29.40 -14.02 -35.42
C SER A 461 30.83 -13.51 -35.22
N LYS A 462 31.07 -12.65 -34.23
CA LYS A 462 32.42 -12.19 -33.86
C LYS A 462 33.07 -13.17 -32.89
N GLN A 463 32.30 -13.66 -31.91
CA GLN A 463 32.78 -14.63 -30.95
C GLN A 463 33.17 -15.95 -31.64
N ARG A 464 32.33 -16.51 -32.54
CA ARG A 464 32.72 -17.70 -33.32
C ARG A 464 34.02 -17.54 -34.11
N ARG A 465 34.29 -16.36 -34.69
CA ARG A 465 35.55 -16.08 -35.39
C ARG A 465 36.75 -16.01 -34.46
N ASN A 466 36.56 -15.52 -33.23
CA ASN A 466 37.58 -15.60 -32.18
C ASN A 466 37.80 -17.06 -31.75
N ASP A 467 36.73 -17.80 -31.43
CA ASP A 467 36.78 -19.20 -31.00
C ASP A 467 37.45 -20.12 -32.05
N GLU A 468 37.25 -19.86 -33.35
CA GLU A 468 37.91 -20.54 -34.47
C GLU A 468 39.41 -20.16 -34.59
N THR A 469 39.76 -18.92 -34.25
CA THR A 469 41.16 -18.45 -34.22
C THR A 469 41.93 -19.03 -33.03
N GLU A 470 41.31 -19.12 -31.85
CA GLU A 470 41.90 -19.76 -30.67
C GLU A 470 42.10 -21.27 -30.88
N LYS A 471 41.09 -21.97 -31.43
CA LYS A 471 41.22 -23.42 -31.74
C LYS A 471 42.28 -23.74 -32.79
N SER A 472 42.54 -22.84 -33.73
CA SER A 472 43.65 -23.01 -34.69
C SER A 472 45.02 -22.73 -34.05
N ALA A 473 45.10 -21.85 -33.05
CA ALA A 473 46.31 -21.66 -32.25
C ALA A 473 46.61 -22.85 -31.32
N GLU A 474 45.60 -23.41 -30.64
CA GLU A 474 45.76 -24.60 -29.78
C GLU A 474 46.27 -25.81 -30.56
N LYS A 475 45.73 -26.05 -31.77
CA LYS A 475 46.13 -27.17 -32.63
C LYS A 475 47.63 -27.14 -33.01
N VAL A 476 48.16 -25.95 -33.30
CA VAL A 476 49.57 -25.73 -33.66
C VAL A 476 50.54 -25.94 -32.47
N ASN A 477 50.03 -25.85 -31.24
CA ASN A 477 50.82 -26.17 -30.05
C ASN A 477 50.76 -27.66 -29.68
N GLY A 478 49.59 -28.31 -29.80
CA GLY A 478 49.44 -29.74 -29.49
C GLY A 478 50.35 -30.64 -30.34
N GLU A 479 50.47 -30.37 -31.65
CA GLU A 479 51.32 -31.13 -32.58
C GLU A 479 52.84 -31.09 -32.26
N LYS A 480 53.26 -30.24 -31.30
CA LYS A 480 54.66 -30.20 -30.82
C LYS A 480 54.91 -31.06 -29.59
N GLU A 481 53.90 -31.35 -28.76
CA GLU A 481 54.11 -32.14 -27.53
C GLU A 481 53.97 -33.65 -27.75
N ASP A 482 53.07 -34.11 -28.64
CA ASP A 482 52.83 -35.54 -28.85
C ASP A 482 54.01 -36.31 -29.45
N LYS A 483 54.98 -35.63 -30.09
CA LYS A 483 56.22 -36.26 -30.57
C LYS A 483 57.17 -36.71 -29.45
N ALA A 484 56.90 -36.35 -28.19
CA ALA A 484 57.79 -36.66 -27.07
C ALA A 484 57.41 -37.93 -26.27
N LYS A 485 56.23 -38.53 -26.47
CA LYS A 485 55.67 -39.53 -25.52
C LYS A 485 55.25 -40.89 -26.11
N GLN A 486 55.56 -41.21 -27.36
CA GLN A 486 55.35 -42.57 -27.90
C GLN A 486 56.55 -43.50 -27.65
N LYS A 487 56.66 -44.01 -26.42
CA LYS A 487 57.29 -45.32 -26.12
C LYS A 487 56.48 -46.03 -25.02
N ASN A 488 56.29 -47.35 -25.21
CA ASN A 488 55.63 -48.34 -24.34
C ASN A 488 54.10 -48.52 -24.53
N LEU A 489 53.75 -49.70 -25.09
CA LEU A 489 52.45 -50.41 -25.03
C LEU A 489 52.42 -51.34 -23.77
N PRO A 490 51.43 -52.25 -23.49
CA PRO A 490 50.21 -52.70 -24.22
C PRO A 490 48.88 -52.34 -23.49
N CYS A 491 47.63 -52.46 -23.99
CA CYS A 491 46.85 -53.39 -24.86
C CYS A 491 46.12 -54.54 -24.12
N GLU A 492 44.77 -54.61 -24.19
CA GLU A 492 43.93 -55.76 -24.62
C GLU A 492 42.39 -55.45 -24.66
N LYS A 493 41.69 -56.03 -25.68
CA LYS A 493 40.27 -56.49 -25.87
C LYS A 493 39.07 -55.79 -25.15
N GLN A 494 37.87 -55.47 -25.72
CA GLN A 494 36.98 -55.89 -26.86
C GLN A 494 35.73 -56.73 -26.49
N VAL A 495 34.70 -56.69 -27.38
CA VAL A 495 33.44 -57.51 -27.48
C VAL A 495 32.21 -56.91 -26.73
N GLU A 496 31.28 -56.17 -27.38
CA GLU A 496 29.98 -56.57 -28.05
C GLU A 496 28.78 -56.80 -27.07
N ASN A 497 27.46 -56.77 -27.36
CA ASN A 497 26.49 -56.30 -28.42
C ASN A 497 25.04 -56.48 -27.83
N ASP A 498 23.87 -56.07 -28.36
CA ASP A 498 23.34 -55.02 -29.27
C ASP A 498 21.77 -55.04 -29.21
N ASN A 499 21.04 -54.25 -30.04
CA ASN A 499 19.55 -54.07 -30.20
C ASN A 499 18.94 -52.93 -29.33
N THR A 500 18.17 -51.93 -29.81
CA THR A 500 17.24 -51.69 -30.96
C THR A 500 15.86 -52.40 -30.84
N ASN A 501 14.69 -51.85 -31.21
CA ASN A 501 14.25 -50.62 -31.93
C ASN A 501 12.93 -50.07 -31.27
N GLY A 502 12.17 -49.04 -31.70
CA GLY A 502 12.17 -48.18 -32.92
C GLY A 502 11.14 -47.01 -32.89
N TYR A 503 10.31 -46.86 -33.94
CA TYR A 503 9.47 -45.69 -34.33
C TYR A 503 7.94 -46.10 -34.50
N GLU A 504 6.92 -45.31 -34.93
CA GLU A 504 6.85 -44.06 -35.74
C GLU A 504 5.47 -43.28 -35.74
N ASN A 505 5.53 -41.95 -36.00
CA ASN A 505 4.59 -40.92 -36.56
C ASN A 505 3.02 -40.92 -36.54
N SER A 506 2.47 -39.80 -36.01
CA SER A 506 1.47 -38.85 -36.62
C SER A 506 -0.05 -39.23 -36.74
N PRO A 507 -0.96 -38.40 -37.35
CA PRO A 507 -1.74 -37.37 -36.62
C PRO A 507 -3.27 -37.33 -36.93
N MET A 508 -4.08 -36.47 -36.25
CA MET A 508 -5.21 -35.74 -36.87
C MET A 508 -5.91 -34.69 -35.96
N ILE A 509 -6.82 -33.90 -36.56
CA ILE A 509 -7.65 -32.81 -36.00
C ILE A 509 -9.09 -33.30 -35.80
N ASN A 510 -9.89 -32.69 -34.91
CA ASN A 510 -11.34 -32.62 -35.14
C ASN A 510 -12.04 -31.42 -34.46
N GLU A 511 -13.13 -30.96 -35.08
CA GLU A 511 -13.97 -29.83 -34.64
C GLU A 511 -15.12 -30.30 -33.72
N ARG A 512 -15.88 -29.34 -33.16
CA ARG A 512 -17.19 -29.62 -32.52
C ARG A 512 -18.24 -28.65 -33.02
N LYS A 513 -19.35 -29.19 -33.53
CA LYS A 513 -20.59 -28.44 -33.82
C LYS A 513 -21.53 -28.49 -32.62
N ALA A 514 -22.45 -27.53 -32.56
CA ALA A 514 -23.57 -27.54 -31.62
C ALA A 514 -24.69 -28.48 -32.10
N THR A 515 -25.60 -28.81 -31.18
CA THR A 515 -26.88 -29.47 -31.45
C THR A 515 -27.95 -28.82 -30.59
N ASP A 516 -28.97 -28.26 -31.22
CA ASP A 516 -30.14 -27.68 -30.56
C ASP A 516 -31.04 -28.77 -29.95
N TYR A 517 -31.84 -28.40 -28.95
CA TYR A 517 -32.95 -29.24 -28.46
C TYR A 517 -34.27 -28.77 -29.07
N SER A 518 -34.98 -29.67 -29.73
CA SER A 518 -36.29 -29.42 -30.34
C SER A 518 -37.43 -29.66 -29.35
N VAL A 519 -38.48 -28.84 -29.45
CA VAL A 519 -39.75 -28.96 -28.73
C VAL A 519 -40.49 -30.24 -29.12
N ILE A 520 -41.16 -30.88 -28.14
CA ILE A 520 -42.34 -31.73 -28.36
C ILE A 520 -43.36 -31.38 -27.28
N ASP A 521 -44.54 -30.93 -27.70
CA ASP A 521 -45.79 -30.94 -26.92
C ASP A 521 -46.64 -32.13 -27.41
N GLU A 522 -47.38 -32.80 -26.51
CA GLU A 522 -48.83 -33.08 -26.67
C GLU A 522 -49.44 -33.89 -25.49
N GLN A 523 -50.24 -33.18 -24.67
CA GLN A 523 -51.61 -33.49 -24.21
C GLN A 523 -52.04 -34.80 -23.48
N ASP A 524 -52.89 -34.56 -22.48
CA ASP A 524 -54.10 -35.29 -22.04
C ASP A 524 -54.07 -36.75 -21.51
N ALA A 525 -54.02 -36.87 -20.18
CA ALA A 525 -55.04 -37.50 -19.30
C ALA A 525 -54.66 -37.21 -17.83
N GLY A 526 -55.55 -37.09 -16.84
CA GLY A 526 -56.99 -37.38 -16.80
C GLY A 526 -57.31 -38.22 -15.55
N GLY A 527 -57.36 -37.59 -14.36
CA GLY A 527 -57.55 -38.26 -13.06
C GLY A 527 -57.32 -37.32 -11.87
#